data_AF-A0A3Q9P3A2-F1
#
_entry.id   AF-A0A3Q9P3A2-F1
#
_cell.length_a   1.000
_cell.length_b   1.000
_cell.length_c   1.000
_cell.angle_alpha   90.00
_cell.angle_beta   90.00
_cell.angle_gamma   90.00
#
_symmetry.space_group_name_H-M   'P 1'
#
loop_
_entity.id
_entity.type
_entity.pdbx_description
1 polymer ?
#
loop_
_entity_poly.entity_id
_entity_poly.type
_entity_poly.pdbx_seq_one_letter_code
_entity_poly.pdbx_strand_id
1 'polypeptide(L)'
;MSTVGGVSVASRGEWLMLTVVGWLGLGVLAAVIAFVSASAEPLADSWREAVGRFAPVAVSREKSDGVTLVWSDSDEPTACAVPSRDPEIFLSTALTKMLNEPQLHAVIEHERAHLRQHLPTGDEISNSGLIFTAYQHNVATQFTPVQRRLDELDLLNEWIVHIGSAVFAIPPGCEEGQFIGHTLFEA
;
A
#
# COMPACT_ATOMS: atom_id res chain seq x y z
N MET A 1 -30.49 -0.59 -73.05
CA MET A 1 -31.00 -0.31 -71.69
C MET A 1 -31.98 -1.42 -71.35
N SER A 2 -31.52 -2.45 -70.64
CA SER A 2 -32.37 -3.56 -70.19
C SER A 2 -32.20 -3.72 -68.68
N THR A 3 -33.24 -3.34 -67.95
CA THR A 3 -33.35 -3.54 -66.50
C THR A 3 -33.90 -4.93 -66.24
N VAL A 4 -33.09 -5.80 -65.61
CA VAL A 4 -33.59 -6.95 -64.87
C VAL A 4 -33.21 -6.71 -63.40
N GLY A 5 -34.22 -6.54 -62.55
CA GLY A 5 -34.07 -6.54 -61.10
C GLY A 5 -33.24 -5.40 -60.49
N GLY A 6 -33.72 -4.15 -60.56
CA GLY A 6 -33.43 -3.08 -59.58
C GLY A 6 -31.98 -2.68 -59.28
N VAL A 7 -30.97 -3.32 -59.87
CA VAL A 7 -29.54 -3.04 -59.62
C VAL A 7 -28.97 -2.39 -60.87
N SER A 8 -28.64 -1.11 -60.78
CA SER A 8 -27.87 -0.40 -61.79
C SER A 8 -26.45 -0.97 -61.81
N VAL A 9 -26.06 -1.62 -62.91
CA VAL A 9 -24.66 -2.03 -63.12
C VAL A 9 -23.82 -0.78 -63.37
N ALA A 10 -22.93 -0.45 -62.43
CA ALA A 10 -22.03 0.67 -62.56
C ALA A 10 -21.20 0.56 -63.86
N SER A 11 -21.07 1.66 -64.58
CA SER A 11 -20.30 1.79 -65.80
C SER A 11 -18.82 1.47 -65.54
N ARG A 12 -18.09 1.03 -66.59
CA ARG A 12 -16.65 0.70 -66.46
C ARG A 12 -15.81 1.84 -65.88
N GLY A 13 -16.21 3.09 -66.12
CA GLY A 13 -15.57 4.28 -65.52
C GLY A 13 -15.81 4.40 -64.01
N GLU A 14 -17.01 4.09 -63.53
CA GLU A 14 -17.36 4.11 -62.10
C GLU A 14 -16.60 3.03 -61.31
N TRP A 15 -16.41 1.84 -61.88
CA TRP A 15 -15.58 0.78 -61.28
C TRP A 15 -14.10 1.18 -61.15
N LEU A 16 -13.56 1.88 -62.16
CA LEU A 16 -12.20 2.39 -62.10
C LEU A 16 -12.07 3.51 -61.06
N MET A 17 -13.06 4.40 -60.95
CA MET A 17 -13.04 5.43 -59.91
C MET A 17 -13.14 4.84 -58.51
N LEU A 18 -14.01 3.85 -58.27
CA LEU A 18 -14.16 3.22 -56.95
C LEU A 18 -12.89 2.49 -56.51
N THR A 19 -12.21 1.81 -57.43
CA THR A 19 -10.94 1.14 -57.12
C THR A 19 -9.82 2.14 -56.85
N VAL A 20 -9.70 3.20 -57.65
CA VAL A 20 -8.71 4.26 -57.42
C VAL A 20 -8.95 4.98 -56.09
N VAL A 21 -10.20 5.34 -55.78
CA VAL A 21 -10.56 5.96 -54.49
C VAL A 21 -10.30 5.00 -53.33
N GLY A 22 -10.60 3.71 -53.48
CA GLY A 22 -10.29 2.69 -52.48
C GLY A 22 -8.78 2.56 -52.20
N TRP A 23 -7.96 2.51 -53.25
CA TRP A 23 -6.50 2.45 -53.11
C TRP A 23 -5.90 3.73 -52.52
N LEU A 24 -6.43 4.90 -52.90
CA LEU A 24 -6.02 6.17 -52.29
C LEU A 24 -6.39 6.23 -50.81
N GLY A 25 -7.59 5.81 -50.44
CA GLY A 25 -8.03 5.74 -49.05
C GLY A 25 -7.16 4.80 -48.21
N LEU A 26 -6.78 3.64 -48.76
CA LEU A 26 -5.90 2.69 -48.10
C LEU A 26 -4.47 3.25 -47.93
N GLY A 27 -3.97 3.98 -48.92
CA GLY A 27 -2.69 4.70 -48.81
C GLY A 27 -2.69 5.77 -47.72
N VAL A 28 -3.76 6.56 -47.62
CA VAL A 28 -3.91 7.57 -46.56
C VAL A 28 -3.98 6.91 -45.18
N LEU A 29 -4.75 5.83 -45.03
CA LEU A 29 -4.84 5.10 -43.76
C LEU A 29 -3.47 4.53 -43.33
N ALA A 30 -2.73 3.95 -44.26
CA ALA A 30 -1.39 3.43 -43.98
C ALA A 30 -0.42 4.55 -43.55
N ALA A 31 -0.49 5.72 -44.19
CA ALA A 31 0.33 6.88 -43.80
C ALA A 31 -0.02 7.39 -42.39
N VAL A 32 -1.31 7.43 -42.04
CA VAL A 32 -1.76 7.81 -40.69
C VAL A 32 -1.27 6.81 -39.65
N ILE A 33 -1.40 5.50 -39.90
CA ILE A 33 -0.90 4.46 -38.99
C ILE A 33 0.62 4.60 -38.80
N ALA A 34 1.38 4.77 -39.88
CA ALA A 34 2.84 4.94 -39.80
C ALA A 34 3.22 6.20 -39.01
N PHE A 35 2.52 7.32 -39.22
CA PHE A 35 2.74 8.56 -38.48
C PHE A 35 2.42 8.40 -36.99
N VAL A 36 1.28 7.79 -36.66
CA VAL A 36 0.90 7.50 -35.26
C VAL A 36 1.93 6.58 -34.61
N SER A 37 2.34 5.50 -35.27
CA SER A 37 3.36 4.58 -34.75
C SER A 37 4.71 5.29 -34.52
N ALA A 38 5.21 6.05 -35.50
CA ALA A 38 6.48 6.76 -35.38
C ALA A 38 6.45 7.90 -34.34
N SER A 39 5.30 8.56 -34.17
CA SER A 39 5.11 9.60 -33.14
C SER A 39 4.84 9.03 -31.74
N ALA A 40 4.40 7.77 -31.64
CA ALA A 40 4.14 7.09 -30.38
C ALA A 40 5.37 6.42 -29.79
N GLU A 41 6.41 6.08 -30.58
CA GLU A 41 7.64 5.47 -30.07
C GLU A 41 8.33 6.32 -28.98
N PRO A 42 8.55 7.64 -29.15
CA PRO A 42 9.16 8.48 -28.11
C PRO A 42 8.31 8.57 -26.83
N LEU A 43 6.98 8.53 -26.99
CA LEU A 43 6.05 8.55 -25.85
C LEU A 43 6.03 7.20 -25.13
N ALA A 44 6.07 6.09 -25.86
CA ALA A 44 6.11 4.76 -25.30
C ALA A 44 7.46 4.48 -24.62
N ASP A 45 8.56 5.02 -25.16
CA ASP A 45 9.90 4.93 -24.59
C ASP A 45 10.00 5.74 -23.31
N SER A 46 9.57 7.01 -23.32
CA SER A 46 9.53 7.86 -22.12
C SER A 46 8.59 7.31 -21.05
N TRP A 47 7.46 6.70 -21.44
CA TRP A 47 6.58 6.00 -20.52
C TRP A 47 7.21 4.72 -19.96
N ARG A 48 7.91 3.91 -20.77
CA ARG A 48 8.68 2.74 -20.29
C ARG A 48 9.80 3.15 -19.34
N GLU A 49 10.48 4.26 -19.59
CA GLU A 49 11.53 4.78 -18.71
C GLU A 49 10.96 5.36 -17.40
N ALA A 50 9.85 6.09 -17.47
CA ALA A 50 9.15 6.60 -16.29
C ALA A 50 8.58 5.44 -15.44
N VAL A 51 7.95 4.45 -16.07
CA VAL A 51 7.45 3.25 -15.40
C VAL A 51 8.62 2.43 -14.82
N GLY A 52 9.75 2.30 -15.51
CA GLY A 52 10.94 1.64 -14.97
C GLY A 52 11.53 2.34 -13.73
N ARG A 53 11.35 3.66 -13.61
CA ARG A 53 11.76 4.44 -12.44
C ARG A 53 10.79 4.31 -11.27
N PHE A 54 9.52 3.98 -11.53
CA PHE A 54 8.45 3.86 -10.54
C PHE A 54 7.93 2.43 -10.33
N ALA A 55 8.53 1.43 -10.99
CA ALA A 55 8.29 0.03 -10.73
C ALA A 55 9.41 -0.47 -9.81
N PRO A 56 9.29 -0.34 -8.48
CA PRO A 56 9.93 -1.30 -7.60
C PRO A 56 9.32 -2.65 -8.00
N VAL A 57 10.10 -3.41 -8.77
CA VAL A 57 9.74 -4.76 -9.19
C VAL A 57 9.54 -5.53 -7.89
N ALA A 58 8.28 -5.78 -7.55
CA ALA A 58 7.94 -6.69 -6.49
C ALA A 58 8.53 -8.06 -6.85
N VAL A 59 9.62 -8.42 -6.19
CA VAL A 59 10.32 -9.70 -6.31
C VAL A 59 9.42 -10.82 -5.80
N SER A 60 8.66 -10.55 -4.75
CA SER A 60 7.75 -11.49 -4.13
C SER A 60 6.55 -10.76 -3.52
N ARG A 61 5.40 -11.43 -3.52
CA ARG A 61 4.22 -11.05 -2.76
C ARG A 61 3.80 -12.23 -1.92
N GLU A 62 3.70 -12.03 -0.62
CA GLU A 62 3.29 -13.04 0.34
C GLU A 62 2.12 -12.52 1.15
N LYS A 63 1.10 -13.36 1.37
CA LYS A 63 -0.04 -12.99 2.21
C LYS A 63 0.25 -13.41 3.65
N SER A 64 0.23 -12.45 4.57
CA SER A 64 0.52 -12.66 6.00
C SER A 64 -0.49 -11.92 6.87
N ASP A 65 -1.28 -12.66 7.65
CA ASP A 65 -2.28 -12.15 8.60
C ASP A 65 -3.17 -11.02 8.05
N GLY A 66 -3.75 -11.24 6.87
CA GLY A 66 -4.68 -10.29 6.25
C GLY A 66 -4.03 -9.08 5.55
N VAL A 67 -2.70 -9.00 5.52
CA VAL A 67 -1.93 -7.98 4.80
C VAL A 67 -1.03 -8.65 3.77
N THR A 68 -0.79 -8.01 2.64
CA THR A 68 0.16 -8.50 1.62
C THR A 68 1.54 -7.89 1.88
N LEU A 69 2.54 -8.72 2.15
CA LEU A 69 3.94 -8.31 2.18
C LEU A 69 4.47 -8.28 0.75
N VAL A 70 4.91 -7.11 0.31
CA VAL A 70 5.45 -6.87 -1.04
C VAL A 70 6.94 -6.64 -0.93
N TRP A 71 7.74 -7.60 -1.37
CA TRP A 71 9.19 -7.51 -1.35
C TRP A 71 9.71 -6.84 -2.62
N SER A 72 10.47 -5.76 -2.48
CA SER A 72 11.16 -5.09 -3.59
C SER A 72 12.66 -5.38 -3.54
N ASP A 73 13.26 -5.55 -4.71
CA ASP A 73 14.72 -5.60 -4.80
C ASP A 73 15.27 -4.17 -4.66
N SER A 74 15.85 -3.87 -3.51
CA SER A 74 16.49 -2.58 -3.25
C SER A 74 17.53 -2.77 -2.15
N ASP A 75 18.69 -2.14 -2.34
CA ASP A 75 19.77 -2.11 -1.36
C ASP A 75 19.55 -1.02 -0.29
N GLU A 76 18.56 -0.15 -0.46
CA GLU A 76 18.18 0.84 0.55
C GLU A 76 17.15 0.24 1.54
N PRO A 77 17.40 0.27 2.86
CA PRO A 77 16.47 -0.27 3.84
C PRO A 77 15.19 0.57 3.86
N THR A 78 14.08 -0.03 3.43
CA THR A 78 12.78 0.64 3.33
C THR A 78 11.68 -0.31 3.78
N ALA A 79 10.83 0.18 4.68
CA ALA A 79 9.57 -0.44 5.06
C ALA A 79 8.47 0.62 4.96
N CYS A 80 7.32 0.27 4.39
CA CYS A 80 6.22 1.22 4.23
C CYS A 80 4.86 0.51 4.18
N ALA A 81 3.98 0.87 5.11
CA ALA A 81 2.56 0.54 5.07
C ALA A 81 1.80 1.35 4.02
N VAL A 82 1.06 0.66 3.15
CA VAL A 82 0.18 1.28 2.15
C VAL A 82 -1.28 0.95 2.48
N PRO A 83 -2.04 1.91 3.05
CA PRO A 83 -3.46 1.71 3.31
C PRO A 83 -4.23 1.59 1.98
N SER A 84 -4.96 0.50 1.82
CA SER A 84 -5.70 0.18 0.60
C SER A 84 -6.87 -0.75 0.96
N ARG A 85 -7.79 -1.02 0.01
CA ARG A 85 -8.85 -2.02 0.18
C ARG A 85 -8.27 -3.39 0.55
N ASP A 86 -7.14 -3.73 -0.07
CA ASP A 86 -6.32 -4.90 0.25
C ASP A 86 -4.99 -4.37 0.77
N PRO A 87 -4.80 -4.24 2.10
CA PRO A 87 -3.66 -3.52 2.67
C PRO A 87 -2.35 -4.23 2.34
N GLU A 88 -1.31 -3.44 2.05
CA GLU A 88 0.01 -3.94 1.66
C GLU A 88 1.10 -3.30 2.53
N ILE A 89 2.18 -4.04 2.78
CA ILE A 89 3.41 -3.54 3.38
C ILE A 89 4.55 -3.79 2.40
N PHE A 90 5.20 -2.73 1.95
CA PHE A 90 6.37 -2.80 1.09
C PHE A 90 7.63 -2.94 1.94
N LEU A 91 8.45 -3.93 1.62
CA LEU A 91 9.69 -4.25 2.32
C LEU A 91 10.83 -4.36 1.30
N SER A 92 11.98 -3.75 1.57
CA SER A 92 13.17 -3.97 0.75
C SER A 92 13.94 -5.20 1.18
N THR A 93 14.58 -5.88 0.21
CA THR A 93 15.49 -7.00 0.47
C THR A 93 16.71 -6.60 1.31
N ALA A 94 17.08 -5.32 1.38
CA ALA A 94 18.11 -4.82 2.30
C ALA A 94 17.80 -5.13 3.77
N LEU A 95 16.51 -5.09 4.18
CA LEU A 95 16.12 -5.35 5.57
C LEU A 95 16.46 -6.77 6.03
N THR A 96 16.33 -7.77 5.16
CA THR A 96 16.66 -9.17 5.49
C THR A 96 18.16 -9.40 5.61
N LYS A 97 18.98 -8.57 4.95
CA LYS A 97 20.44 -8.60 5.06
C LYS A 97 20.93 -7.88 6.32
N MET A 98 20.20 -6.87 6.79
CA MET A 98 20.61 -6.00 7.90
C MET A 98 20.07 -6.42 9.26
N LEU A 99 18.89 -7.05 9.30
CA LEU A 99 18.18 -7.36 10.54
C LEU A 99 18.13 -8.87 10.78
N ASN A 100 18.19 -9.26 12.05
CA ASN A 100 17.83 -10.62 12.44
C ASN A 100 16.31 -10.83 12.38
N GLU A 101 15.86 -12.09 12.45
CA GLU A 101 14.45 -12.45 12.33
C GLU A 101 13.54 -11.73 13.35
N PRO A 102 13.88 -11.64 14.67
CA PRO A 102 13.09 -10.85 15.61
C PRO A 102 13.00 -9.36 15.27
N GLN A 103 14.08 -8.75 14.81
CA GLN A 103 14.10 -7.34 14.42
C GLN A 103 13.28 -7.09 13.16
N LEU A 104 13.39 -7.97 12.17
CA LEU A 104 12.58 -7.89 10.95
C LEU A 104 11.09 -8.06 11.28
N HIS A 105 10.75 -9.02 12.12
CA HIS A 105 9.39 -9.22 12.61
C HIS A 105 8.87 -7.96 13.34
N ALA A 106 9.69 -7.32 14.16
CA ALA A 106 9.32 -6.08 14.84
C ALA A 106 9.03 -4.93 13.86
N VAL A 107 9.81 -4.80 12.77
CA VAL A 107 9.55 -3.82 11.71
C VAL A 107 8.24 -4.13 10.99
N ILE A 108 7.98 -5.39 10.65
CA ILE A 108 6.73 -5.80 10.00
C ILE A 108 5.53 -5.47 10.89
N GLU A 109 5.60 -5.78 12.19
CA GLU A 109 4.52 -5.46 13.12
C GLU A 109 4.36 -3.96 13.36
N HIS A 110 5.44 -3.19 13.30
CA HIS A 110 5.38 -1.73 13.33
C HIS A 110 4.61 -1.18 12.13
N GLU A 111 4.93 -1.60 10.90
CA GLU A 111 4.21 -1.19 9.70
C GLU A 111 2.75 -1.65 9.71
N ARG A 112 2.50 -2.88 10.18
CA ARG A 112 1.15 -3.41 10.34
C ARG A 112 0.31 -2.56 11.30
N ALA A 113 0.91 -1.96 12.33
CA ALA A 113 0.21 -1.07 13.25
C ALA A 113 -0.31 0.21 12.55
N HIS A 114 0.42 0.75 11.57
CA HIS A 114 -0.02 1.91 10.78
C HIS A 114 -1.26 1.60 9.95
N LEU A 115 -1.40 0.36 9.46
CA LEU A 115 -2.59 -0.09 8.71
C LEU A 115 -3.85 -0.24 9.57
N ARG A 116 -3.71 -0.30 10.91
CA ARG A 116 -4.88 -0.36 11.81
C ARG A 116 -5.58 0.99 11.93
N GLN A 117 -4.90 2.09 11.60
CA GLN A 117 -5.48 3.43 11.62
C GLN A 117 -6.42 3.64 10.43
N HIS A 118 -7.67 3.25 10.58
CA HIS A 118 -8.73 3.60 9.65
C HIS A 118 -9.31 4.95 10.05
N LEU A 119 -9.35 5.91 9.12
CA LEU A 119 -10.22 7.08 9.28
C LEU A 119 -11.66 6.57 9.18
N PRO A 120 -12.53 6.84 10.17
CA PRO A 120 -13.93 6.42 10.10
C PRO A 120 -14.60 7.07 8.89
N THR A 121 -15.39 6.30 8.14
CA THR A 121 -16.18 6.83 7.02
C THR A 121 -17.66 6.75 7.40
N GLY A 122 -18.28 7.89 7.77
CA GLY A 122 -19.68 7.92 8.22
C GLY A 122 -19.84 7.80 9.74
N ASP A 123 -20.81 6.99 10.20
CA ASP A 123 -21.18 6.80 11.62
C ASP A 123 -20.22 5.86 12.39
N GLU A 124 -19.05 5.54 11.84
CA GLU A 124 -18.07 4.66 12.50
C GLU A 124 -17.30 5.40 13.61
N ILE A 125 -17.02 4.68 14.71
CA ILE A 125 -16.17 5.17 15.79
C ILE A 125 -14.74 5.32 15.24
N SER A 126 -14.16 6.50 15.42
CA SER A 126 -12.77 6.75 15.03
C SER A 126 -11.81 5.80 15.75
N ASN A 127 -10.89 5.16 15.02
CA ASN A 127 -9.77 4.40 15.60
C ASN A 127 -8.64 5.32 16.09
N SER A 128 -8.99 6.52 16.56
CA SER A 128 -8.08 7.47 17.18
C SER A 128 -8.44 7.65 18.66
N GLY A 129 -7.44 7.88 19.49
CA GLY A 129 -7.63 7.98 20.94
C GLY A 129 -6.33 8.29 21.64
N LEU A 130 -6.28 8.01 22.95
CA LEU A 130 -5.12 8.27 23.79
C LEU A 130 -4.39 6.96 24.11
N ILE A 131 -3.09 6.90 23.82
CA ILE A 131 -2.19 5.92 24.44
C ILE A 131 -1.85 6.43 25.84
N PHE A 132 -2.67 6.06 26.81
CA PHE A 132 -2.48 6.48 28.19
C PHE A 132 -1.37 5.66 28.85
N THR A 133 -0.31 6.34 29.31
CA THR A 133 0.77 5.74 30.09
C THR A 133 0.90 6.43 31.44
N ALA A 134 1.08 5.63 32.49
CA ALA A 134 1.28 6.15 33.83
C ALA A 134 2.27 5.26 34.59
N TYR A 135 3.10 5.89 35.42
CA TYR A 135 4.19 5.23 36.13
C TYR A 135 3.90 5.27 37.63
N GLN A 136 3.92 4.11 38.28
CA GLN A 136 3.65 3.97 39.70
C GLN A 136 4.68 3.06 40.36
N HIS A 137 4.89 3.24 41.67
CA HIS A 137 5.66 2.29 42.45
C HIS A 137 4.84 1.01 42.72
N ASN A 138 3.53 1.15 42.92
CA ASN A 138 2.61 0.02 43.08
C ASN A 138 1.27 0.29 42.40
N VAL A 139 1.00 -0.44 41.32
CA VAL A 139 -0.23 -0.29 40.51
C VAL A 139 -1.51 -0.60 41.29
N ALA A 140 -1.46 -1.54 42.25
CA ALA A 140 -2.63 -2.02 42.99
C ALA A 140 -3.13 -0.96 44.00
N THR A 141 -2.23 -0.16 44.55
CA THR A 141 -2.56 0.87 45.54
C THR A 141 -2.68 2.27 44.94
N GLN A 142 -2.18 2.49 43.71
CA GLN A 142 -2.13 3.81 43.08
C GLN A 142 -3.07 3.92 41.86
N PHE A 143 -2.79 3.20 40.78
CA PHE A 143 -3.55 3.35 39.53
C PHE A 143 -4.92 2.65 39.58
N THR A 144 -4.94 1.40 40.04
CA THR A 144 -6.16 0.58 40.06
C THR A 144 -7.32 1.25 40.83
N PRO A 145 -7.10 1.84 42.03
CA PRO A 145 -8.17 2.52 42.75
C PRO A 145 -8.64 3.82 42.07
N VAL A 146 -7.77 4.51 41.36
CA VAL A 146 -8.14 5.72 40.58
C VAL A 146 -8.99 5.31 39.39
N GLN A 147 -8.53 4.34 38.60
CA GLN A 147 -9.27 3.84 37.44
C GLN A 147 -10.66 3.35 37.83
N ARG A 148 -10.81 2.60 38.94
CA ARG A 148 -12.12 2.15 39.42
C ARG A 148 -13.08 3.29 39.76
N ARG A 149 -12.58 4.38 40.34
CA ARG A 149 -13.42 5.55 40.66
C ARG A 149 -13.87 6.28 39.39
N LEU A 150 -12.99 6.37 38.39
CA LEU A 150 -13.32 7.00 37.10
C LEU A 150 -14.32 6.15 36.31
N ASP A 151 -14.17 4.83 36.33
CA ASP A 151 -15.13 3.90 35.71
C ASP A 151 -16.55 4.08 36.26
N GLU A 152 -16.69 4.28 37.57
CA GLU A 152 -17.99 4.43 38.24
C GLU A 152 -18.65 5.81 38.03
N LEU A 153 -17.87 6.89 37.92
CA LEU A 153 -18.37 8.25 38.13
C LEU A 153 -17.99 9.28 37.05
N ASP A 154 -17.12 8.94 36.10
CA ASP A 154 -16.62 9.91 35.14
C ASP A 154 -17.58 10.09 33.94
N LEU A 155 -18.00 11.33 33.71
CA LEU A 155 -18.81 11.73 32.56
C LEU A 155 -18.05 11.56 31.23
N LEU A 156 -16.72 11.53 31.27
CA LEU A 156 -15.91 11.27 30.08
C LEU A 156 -16.16 9.88 29.47
N ASN A 157 -16.68 8.92 30.24
CA ASN A 157 -16.98 7.56 29.77
C ASN A 157 -18.02 7.53 28.63
N GLU A 158 -18.79 8.61 28.43
CA GLU A 158 -19.66 8.77 27.25
C GLU A 158 -18.87 8.96 25.94
N TRP A 159 -17.66 9.52 26.04
CA TRP A 159 -16.85 9.97 24.91
C TRP A 159 -15.58 9.16 24.70
N ILE A 160 -15.20 8.30 25.65
CA ILE A 160 -14.02 7.44 25.58
C ILE A 160 -14.39 5.99 25.85
N VAL A 161 -13.72 5.07 25.16
CA VAL A 161 -13.83 3.63 25.43
C VAL A 161 -12.43 3.04 25.62
N HIS A 162 -12.25 2.30 26.72
CA HIS A 162 -11.03 1.55 26.95
C HIS A 162 -11.05 0.25 26.14
N ILE A 163 -10.26 0.19 25.07
CA ILE A 163 -10.22 -0.97 24.16
C ILE A 163 -9.07 -1.95 24.46
N GLY A 164 -8.15 -1.59 25.35
CA GLY A 164 -7.01 -2.42 25.71
C GLY A 164 -6.29 -1.93 26.96
N SER A 165 -5.58 -2.84 27.64
CA SER A 165 -4.75 -2.52 28.79
C SER A 165 -3.59 -3.51 28.92
N ALA A 166 -2.49 -3.06 29.50
CA ALA A 166 -1.34 -3.89 29.86
C ALA A 166 -0.61 -3.26 31.05
N VAL A 167 0.06 -4.09 31.84
CA VAL A 167 0.92 -3.67 32.96
C VAL A 167 2.30 -4.25 32.74
N PHE A 168 3.32 -3.40 32.81
CA PHE A 168 4.72 -3.79 32.62
C PHE A 168 5.54 -3.44 33.85
N ALA A 169 6.45 -4.34 34.22
CA ALA A 169 7.50 -4.02 35.17
C ALA A 169 8.64 -3.30 34.44
N ILE A 170 9.04 -2.13 34.97
CA ILE A 170 10.18 -1.37 34.43
C ILE A 170 11.38 -1.66 35.34
N PRO A 171 12.38 -2.44 34.88
CA PRO A 171 13.55 -2.75 35.69
C PRO A 171 14.40 -1.49 35.94
N PRO A 172 15.30 -1.51 36.94
CA PRO A 172 16.28 -0.44 37.13
C PRO A 172 17.16 -0.25 35.90
N GLY A 173 17.77 0.93 35.79
CA GLY A 173 18.81 1.18 34.79
C GLY A 173 19.99 0.23 34.95
N CYS A 174 20.68 -0.05 33.85
CA CYS A 174 21.87 -0.91 33.83
C CYS A 174 23.16 -0.08 33.93
N GLU A 175 24.21 -0.68 34.48
CA GLU A 175 25.56 -0.09 34.44
C GLU A 175 26.22 -0.31 33.07
N GLU A 176 27.34 0.37 32.83
CA GLU A 176 28.12 0.18 31.61
C GLU A 176 28.61 -1.28 31.51
N GLY A 177 28.39 -1.90 30.35
CA GLY A 177 28.68 -3.32 30.13
C GLY A 177 27.56 -4.29 30.56
N GLN A 178 26.44 -3.81 31.11
CA GLN A 178 25.26 -4.61 31.44
C GLN A 178 24.09 -4.32 30.48
N PHE A 179 23.05 -5.16 30.53
CA PHE A 179 21.80 -4.98 29.79
C PHE A 179 20.63 -4.64 30.73
N ILE A 180 19.58 -4.00 30.21
CA ILE A 180 18.36 -3.68 30.97
C ILE A 180 17.70 -4.99 31.43
N GLY A 181 17.47 -5.10 32.75
CA GLY A 181 16.96 -6.33 33.35
C GLY A 181 18.04 -7.35 33.73
N HIS A 182 19.33 -7.02 33.66
CA HIS A 182 20.43 -7.90 34.09
C HIS A 182 20.19 -8.50 35.48
N THR A 183 19.73 -7.70 36.46
CA THR A 183 19.40 -8.15 37.82
C THR A 183 18.21 -9.10 37.93
N LEU A 184 17.42 -9.26 36.85
CA LEU A 184 16.31 -10.20 36.80
C LEU A 184 16.71 -11.55 36.19
N PHE A 185 17.62 -11.53 35.21
CA PHE A 185 17.95 -12.72 34.41
C PHE A 185 19.27 -13.41 34.81
N GLU A 186 20.19 -12.68 35.44
CA GLU A 186 21.54 -13.17 35.80
C GLU A 186 21.76 -13.20 37.33
N ALA A 187 20.68 -13.17 38.11
CA ALA A 187 20.71 -13.20 39.57
C ALA A 187 20.80 -14.63 40.16
#